data_AF-A0A4Y9IRQ6-F1
#
_entry.id   AF-A0A4Y9IRQ6-F1
#
_cell.length_a   1.000
_cell.length_b   1.000
_cell.length_c   1.000
_cell.angle_alpha   90.00
_cell.angle_beta   90.00
_cell.angle_gamma   90.00
#
_symmetry.space_group_name_H-M   'P 1'
#
loop_
_entity.id
_entity.type
_entity.pdbx_description
1 polymer ?
#
loop_
_entity_poly.entity_id
_entity_poly.type
_entity_poly.pdbx_seq_one_letter_code
_entity_poly.pdbx_strand_id
1 'polypeptide(L)'
;KTVEVPVTVQRDTDGDGIPDVTDPDDDNDGFTDEEEKAKGTDSKDPNSKPSTQTDADRITPTVPEKTPVKDVTNLTDEERKAVEDKIKEVNKDKFPPGT
;
A
#
# COMPACT_ATOMS: atom_id res chain seq x y z
N LYS A 1 -2.76 49.11 -36.33
CA LYS A 1 -3.20 49.09 -34.91
C LYS A 1 -2.96 47.68 -34.42
N THR A 2 -2.02 47.48 -33.51
CA THR A 2 -1.76 46.17 -32.91
C THR A 2 -2.78 45.96 -31.81
N VAL A 3 -3.36 44.76 -31.74
CA VAL A 3 -4.24 44.33 -30.66
C VAL A 3 -3.44 43.29 -29.88
N GLU A 4 -3.20 43.56 -28.60
CA GLU A 4 -2.59 42.59 -27.71
C GLU A 4 -3.69 41.78 -27.05
N VAL A 5 -3.60 40.45 -27.18
CA VAL A 5 -4.48 39.50 -26.49
C VAL A 5 -3.59 38.71 -25.53
N PRO A 6 -3.81 38.77 -24.22
CA PRO A 6 -3.04 37.98 -23.27
C PRO A 6 -3.39 36.49 -23.45
N VAL A 7 -2.36 35.65 -23.55
CA VAL A 7 -2.49 34.19 -23.52
C VAL A 7 -1.97 33.71 -22.18
N THR A 8 -2.80 33.01 -21.42
CA THR A 8 -2.39 32.34 -20.18
C THR A 8 -1.93 30.93 -20.52
N VAL A 9 -0.65 30.64 -20.27
CA VAL A 9 -0.12 29.27 -20.34
C VAL A 9 -0.21 28.68 -18.94
N GLN A 10 -0.91 27.56 -18.83
CA GLN A 10 -1.00 26.78 -17.60
C GLN A 10 -0.03 25.59 -17.70
N ARG A 11 0.48 25.11 -16.56
CA ARG A 11 1.31 23.90 -16.52
C ARG A 11 0.41 22.70 -16.81
N ASP A 12 1.01 21.71 -17.45
CA ASP A 12 0.46 20.41 -17.83
C ASP A 12 1.64 19.44 -17.62
N THR A 13 1.61 18.71 -16.51
CA THR A 13 2.77 17.98 -15.97
C THR A 13 2.97 16.64 -16.67
N ASP A 14 1.89 15.95 -17.06
CA ASP A 14 1.92 14.68 -17.78
C ASP A 14 1.80 14.84 -19.32
N GLY A 15 1.33 16.00 -19.79
CA GLY A 15 1.18 16.31 -21.21
C GLY A 15 -0.10 15.78 -21.84
N ASP A 16 -1.15 15.48 -21.08
CA ASP A 16 -2.41 14.96 -21.61
C ASP A 16 -3.36 16.05 -22.18
N GLY A 17 -3.00 17.32 -21.96
CA GLY A 17 -3.75 18.48 -22.42
C GLY A 17 -4.74 19.05 -21.40
N ILE A 18 -4.80 18.49 -20.19
CA ILE A 18 -5.51 19.02 -19.03
C ILE A 18 -4.50 19.82 -18.18
N PRO A 19 -4.77 21.11 -17.90
CA PRO A 19 -3.89 21.87 -17.03
C PRO A 19 -3.90 21.36 -15.59
N ASP A 20 -2.75 21.39 -14.92
CA ASP A 20 -2.56 20.95 -13.51
C ASP A 20 -3.61 21.52 -12.54
N VAL A 21 -4.14 22.72 -12.81
CA VAL A 21 -5.14 23.37 -11.94
C VAL A 21 -6.53 22.71 -12.00
N THR A 22 -6.75 21.87 -13.00
CA THR A 22 -8.02 21.19 -13.31
C THR A 22 -7.84 19.69 -13.53
N ASP A 23 -6.59 19.22 -13.56
CA ASP A 23 -6.24 17.81 -13.64
C ASP A 23 -6.42 17.16 -12.26
N PRO A 24 -7.16 16.05 -12.13
CA PRO A 24 -7.23 15.29 -10.88
C PRO A 24 -6.00 14.41 -10.59
N ASP A 25 -5.11 14.17 -11.56
CA ASP A 25 -3.93 13.29 -11.48
C ASP A 25 -2.80 13.92 -12.32
N ASP A 26 -2.12 14.91 -11.74
CA ASP A 26 -1.14 15.80 -12.42
C ASP A 26 -0.02 15.05 -13.17
N ASP A 27 0.35 13.83 -12.77
CA ASP A 27 1.41 13.03 -13.38
C ASP A 27 0.94 11.69 -13.99
N ASN A 28 -0.37 11.43 -13.93
CA ASN A 28 -1.10 10.33 -14.56
C ASN A 28 -0.55 8.95 -14.18
N ASP A 29 -0.17 8.84 -12.93
CA ASP A 29 0.55 7.71 -12.38
C ASP A 29 -0.40 6.66 -11.76
N GLY A 30 -1.69 6.99 -11.74
CA GLY A 30 -2.81 6.20 -11.26
C GLY A 30 -3.30 6.57 -9.85
N PHE A 31 -2.75 7.61 -9.23
CA PHE A 31 -3.18 8.14 -7.94
C PHE A 31 -3.61 9.60 -8.09
N THR A 32 -4.75 9.97 -7.49
CA THR A 32 -5.20 11.36 -7.57
C THR A 32 -4.36 12.29 -6.69
N ASP A 33 -4.27 13.56 -7.09
CA ASP A 33 -3.67 14.65 -6.30
C ASP A 33 -4.13 14.66 -4.84
N GLU A 34 -5.41 14.34 -4.59
CA GLU A 34 -5.99 14.28 -3.25
C GLU A 34 -5.45 13.10 -2.43
N GLU A 35 -5.33 11.92 -3.06
CA GLU A 35 -4.77 10.73 -2.43
C GLU A 35 -3.30 10.93 -2.08
N GLU A 36 -2.53 11.50 -3.00
CA GLU A 36 -1.12 11.76 -2.83
C GLU A 36 -0.84 12.81 -1.77
N LYS A 37 -1.62 13.90 -1.77
CA LYS A 37 -1.58 14.90 -0.70
C LYS A 37 -1.92 14.30 0.66
N ALA A 38 -2.87 13.37 0.73
CA ALA A 38 -3.20 12.67 1.97
C ALA A 38 -2.08 11.72 2.43
N LYS A 39 -1.24 11.26 1.50
CA LYS A 39 -0.12 10.32 1.74
C LYS A 39 1.23 11.02 1.85
N GLY A 40 1.28 12.32 1.54
CA GLY A 40 2.50 13.13 1.57
C GLY A 40 3.44 12.83 0.41
N THR A 41 2.91 12.37 -0.72
CA THR A 41 3.68 12.19 -1.97
C THR A 41 3.53 13.42 -2.88
N ASP A 42 4.27 13.43 -3.99
CA ASP A 42 4.38 14.60 -4.87
C ASP A 42 3.59 14.32 -6.15
N SER A 43 2.46 15.00 -6.32
CA SER A 43 1.55 14.74 -7.45
C SER A 43 2.07 15.14 -8.81
N LYS A 44 3.29 15.71 -8.86
CA LYS A 44 3.95 16.11 -10.10
C LYS A 44 5.13 15.21 -10.45
N ASP A 45 5.36 14.14 -9.70
CA ASP A 45 6.44 13.19 -9.95
C ASP A 45 5.87 11.76 -10.01
N PRO A 46 5.79 11.14 -11.19
CA PRO A 46 5.13 9.84 -11.38
C PRO A 46 5.86 8.68 -10.68
N ASN A 47 7.01 8.95 -10.03
CA ASN A 47 7.73 8.00 -9.19
C ASN A 47 7.44 8.18 -7.69
N SER A 48 6.76 9.26 -7.30
CA SER A 48 6.39 9.61 -5.95
C SER A 48 5.00 9.04 -5.63
N LYS A 49 4.91 7.71 -5.54
CA LYS A 49 3.62 7.03 -5.35
C LYS A 49 3.28 6.79 -3.89
N PRO A 50 2.00 6.90 -3.49
CA PRO A 50 1.51 6.35 -2.23
C PRO A 50 1.92 4.88 -2.06
N SER A 51 2.63 4.55 -0.97
CA SER A 51 2.86 3.15 -0.63
C SER A 51 1.56 2.52 -0.14
N THR A 52 1.06 1.48 -0.81
CA THR A 52 0.04 0.62 -0.22
C THR A 52 0.71 -0.26 0.84
N GLN A 53 0.36 -0.06 2.11
CA GLN A 53 0.82 -0.96 3.17
C GLN A 53 0.24 -2.35 2.92
N THR A 54 1.09 -3.37 2.96
CA THR A 54 0.67 -4.76 2.91
C THR A 54 0.06 -5.19 4.24
N ASP A 55 -0.67 -6.30 4.26
CA ASP A 55 -1.16 -6.88 5.52
C ASP A 55 0.01 -7.26 6.45
N ALA A 56 1.15 -7.64 5.89
CA ALA A 56 2.37 -7.93 6.65
C ALA A 56 2.92 -6.69 7.38
N ASP A 57 2.78 -5.50 6.81
CA ASP A 57 3.22 -4.24 7.44
C ASP A 57 2.32 -3.81 8.61
N ARG A 58 1.06 -4.27 8.60
CA ARG A 58 0.04 -3.87 9.57
C ARG A 58 -0.09 -4.84 10.73
N ILE A 59 0.37 -6.08 10.56
CA ILE A 59 0.10 -7.17 11.50
C ILE A 59 1.38 -7.57 12.21
N THR A 60 1.39 -7.41 13.53
CA THR A 60 2.39 -8.03 14.40
C THR A 60 1.80 -9.28 15.03
N PRO A 61 2.13 -10.49 14.53
CA PRO A 61 1.64 -11.73 15.12
C PRO A 61 2.26 -11.96 16.49
N THR A 62 1.48 -12.56 17.37
CA THR A 62 1.93 -13.04 18.66
C THR A 62 2.49 -14.46 18.51
N VAL A 63 3.68 -14.68 19.06
CA VAL A 63 4.31 -16.00 19.10
C VAL A 63 3.73 -16.79 20.29
N PRO A 64 3.14 -17.97 20.07
CA PRO A 64 2.61 -18.81 21.14
C PRO A 64 3.73 -19.50 21.92
N GLU A 65 3.37 -20.11 23.05
CA GLU A 65 4.28 -20.99 23.79
C GLU A 65 4.73 -22.19 22.94
N LYS A 66 5.99 -22.61 23.13
CA LYS A 66 6.58 -23.71 22.38
C LYS A 66 5.78 -25.00 22.54
N THR A 67 5.54 -25.68 21.44
CA THR A 67 4.98 -27.04 21.44
C THR A 67 6.14 -28.05 21.53
N PRO A 68 6.14 -28.96 22.50
CA PRO A 68 7.15 -30.01 22.58
C PRO A 68 6.98 -30.99 21.42
N VAL A 69 8.09 -31.38 20.80
CA VAL A 69 8.14 -32.31 19.67
C VAL A 69 9.23 -33.34 19.91
N LYS A 70 9.10 -34.51 19.29
CA LYS A 70 10.06 -35.61 19.45
C LYS A 70 11.35 -35.38 18.67
N ASP A 71 11.24 -34.85 17.45
CA ASP A 71 12.36 -34.54 16.57
C ASP A 71 12.11 -33.20 15.86
N VAL A 72 12.92 -32.19 16.19
CA VAL A 72 12.80 -30.84 15.61
C VAL A 72 13.18 -30.77 14.14
N THR A 73 13.89 -31.77 13.61
CA THR A 73 14.27 -31.85 12.19
C THR A 73 13.26 -32.61 11.35
N ASN A 74 12.34 -33.35 11.98
CA ASN A 74 11.34 -34.16 11.30
C ASN A 74 10.03 -34.24 12.10
N LEU A 75 9.19 -33.22 11.96
CA LEU A 75 7.89 -33.16 12.62
C LEU A 75 6.91 -34.18 12.05
N THR A 76 6.02 -34.72 12.88
CA THR A 76 4.84 -35.45 12.39
C THR A 76 3.72 -34.49 11.97
N ASP A 77 2.71 -35.00 11.26
CA ASP A 77 1.54 -34.18 10.88
C ASP A 77 0.78 -33.70 12.11
N GLU A 78 0.70 -34.52 13.17
CA GLU A 78 0.08 -34.14 14.43
C GLU A 78 0.85 -33.01 15.14
N GLU A 79 2.18 -33.07 15.11
CA GLU A 79 3.03 -32.01 15.70
C GLU A 79 2.91 -30.70 14.92
N ARG A 80 2.88 -30.77 13.58
CA ARG A 80 2.61 -29.59 12.72
C ARG A 80 1.24 -28.99 13.02
N LYS A 81 0.21 -29.83 13.08
CA LYS A 81 -1.16 -29.39 13.36
C LYS A 81 -1.29 -28.74 14.73
N ALA A 82 -0.66 -29.31 15.76
CA ALA A 82 -0.67 -28.73 17.10
C ALA A 82 0.01 -27.35 17.17
N VAL A 83 1.06 -27.13 16.36
CA VAL A 83 1.69 -25.81 16.22
C VAL A 83 0.76 -24.84 15.47
N GLU A 84 0.17 -25.28 14.37
CA GLU A 84 -0.76 -24.49 13.55
C GLU A 84 -1.98 -24.01 14.36
N ASP A 85 -2.62 -24.92 15.11
CA ASP A 85 -3.80 -24.61 15.92
C ASP A 85 -3.48 -23.55 16.98
N LYS A 86 -2.31 -23.64 17.65
CA LYS A 86 -1.88 -22.63 18.63
C LYS A 86 -1.59 -21.28 17.98
N ILE A 87 -0.96 -21.25 16.81
CA ILE A 87 -0.70 -20.02 16.06
C ILE A 87 -2.01 -19.34 15.69
N LYS A 88 -2.97 -20.11 15.17
CA LYS A 88 -4.32 -19.61 14.80
C LYS A 88 -5.09 -19.10 16.01
N GLU A 89 -5.06 -19.81 17.14
CA GLU A 89 -5.78 -19.41 18.35
C GLU A 89 -5.27 -18.08 18.90
N VAL A 90 -3.95 -17.91 18.98
CA VAL A 90 -3.29 -16.73 19.55
C VAL A 90 -3.33 -15.52 18.60
N ASN A 91 -3.54 -15.73 17.30
CA ASN A 91 -3.60 -14.68 16.29
C ASN A 91 -4.98 -14.50 15.62
N LYS A 92 -6.03 -15.12 16.16
CA LYS A 92 -7.39 -15.15 15.57
C LYS A 92 -7.99 -13.76 15.29
N ASP A 93 -7.56 -12.75 16.04
CA ASP A 93 -7.99 -11.35 15.96
C ASP A 93 -6.99 -10.46 15.20
N LYS A 94 -5.83 -11.01 14.83
CA LYS A 94 -4.71 -10.28 14.22
C LYS A 94 -4.60 -10.53 12.73
N PHE A 95 -4.99 -11.70 12.23
CA PHE A 95 -4.91 -12.01 10.81
C PHE A 95 -6.08 -11.40 10.01
N PRO A 96 -5.85 -11.02 8.74
CA PRO A 96 -6.92 -10.53 7.87
C PRO A 96 -7.96 -11.64 7.63
N PRO A 97 -9.22 -11.26 7.37
CA PRO A 97 -10.25 -12.23 7.00
C PRO A 97 -9.85 -13.00 5.73
N GLY A 98 -10.02 -14.33 5.73
CA GLY A 98 -9.69 -15.19 4.59
C GLY A 98 -8.29 -15.82 4.62
N THR A 99 -7.54 -15.63 5.72
CA THR A 99 -6.29 -16.34 6.04
C THR A 99 -6.58 -17.75 6.59
#